data_AF-A0A3M1TDF1-F1
#
_entry.id   AF-A0A3M1TDF1-F1
#
_cell.length_a   1.000
_cell.length_b   1.000
_cell.length_c   1.000
_cell.angle_alpha   90.00
_cell.angle_beta   90.00
_cell.angle_gamma   90.00
#
_symmetry.space_group_name_H-M   'P 1'
#
loop_
_entity.id
_entity.type
_entity.pdbx_description
1 polymer ?
#
loop_
_entity_poly.entity_id
_entity_poly.type
_entity_poly.pdbx_seq_one_letter_code
_entity_poly.pdbx_strand_id
1 'polypeptide(L)'
;MSAVLATILIPNRAFSISISATAQGNLTPPTAIFPDTVTNGDFLISANDDPDNFIIGDGQEENTRWTLDFTQDPNWVAFSTTELLTSAKLTLTLTTCCNIETDEFRIQTLPSIATPSIQSLPRNTTQTIELELLDFYSSSDILGVFNRNSGGLIPMTYFDDALVSFARLELSNDRSQSVPEPSLILGIVTMGAIGSFATRRNEKV
;
A
#
# COMPACT_ATOMS: atom_id res chain seq x y z
N MET A 1 -49.01 -18.86 18.57
CA MET A 1 -47.59 -19.20 18.82
C MET A 1 -46.76 -18.28 17.93
N SER A 2 -46.00 -17.37 18.54
CA SER A 2 -45.17 -16.41 17.81
C SER A 2 -43.81 -17.07 17.56
N ALA A 3 -43.42 -17.23 16.29
CA ALA A 3 -42.09 -17.69 15.93
C ALA A 3 -41.16 -16.46 15.89
N VAL A 4 -40.21 -16.42 16.82
CA VAL A 4 -39.15 -15.40 16.81
C VAL A 4 -38.11 -15.84 15.78
N LEU A 5 -37.94 -15.06 14.72
CA LEU A 5 -36.79 -15.20 13.81
C LEU A 5 -35.54 -14.75 14.56
N ALA A 6 -34.61 -15.67 14.78
CA ALA A 6 -33.26 -15.33 15.22
C ALA A 6 -32.37 -15.15 13.98
N THR A 7 -32.05 -13.92 13.63
CA THR A 7 -31.04 -13.61 12.61
C THR A 7 -29.67 -13.85 13.22
N ILE A 8 -28.96 -14.89 12.77
CA ILE A 8 -27.56 -15.10 13.13
C ILE A 8 -26.74 -14.14 12.28
N LEU A 9 -26.34 -12.99 12.83
CA LEU A 9 -25.27 -12.19 12.23
C LEU A 9 -23.95 -12.94 12.43
N ILE A 10 -23.38 -13.46 11.34
CA ILE A 10 -22.00 -13.93 11.35
C ILE A 10 -21.12 -12.70 11.13
N PRO A 11 -20.22 -12.33 12.06
CA PRO A 11 -19.34 -11.20 11.86
C PRO A 11 -18.42 -11.43 10.65
N ASN A 12 -18.37 -10.46 9.74
CA ASN A 12 -17.35 -10.40 8.69
C ASN A 12 -15.97 -10.39 9.36
N ARG A 13 -15.12 -11.36 9.02
CA ARG A 13 -13.70 -11.27 9.36
C ARG A 13 -13.00 -10.49 8.25
N ALA A 14 -12.64 -9.24 8.53
CA ALA A 14 -11.69 -8.50 7.71
C ALA A 14 -10.31 -9.13 7.92
N PHE A 15 -9.64 -9.49 6.84
CA PHE A 15 -8.23 -9.89 6.87
C PHE A 15 -7.43 -8.82 6.14
N SER A 16 -6.42 -8.25 6.79
CA SER A 16 -5.50 -7.34 6.12
C SER A 16 -4.50 -8.14 5.30
N ILE A 17 -4.28 -7.76 4.05
CA ILE A 17 -3.19 -8.27 3.21
C ILE A 17 -2.18 -7.15 3.07
N SER A 18 -0.91 -7.49 3.24
CA SER A 18 0.19 -6.55 3.06
C SER A 18 1.24 -7.13 2.12
N ILE A 19 1.81 -6.27 1.29
CA ILE A 19 2.96 -6.55 0.43
C ILE A 19 4.04 -5.51 0.74
N SER A 20 5.31 -5.89 0.57
CA SER A 20 6.42 -4.95 0.73
C SER A 20 7.50 -5.15 -0.31
N ALA A 21 8.20 -4.07 -0.61
CA ALA A 21 9.36 -4.07 -1.48
C ALA A 21 10.46 -3.21 -0.85
N THR A 22 11.70 -3.60 -1.11
CA THR A 22 12.90 -2.99 -0.50
C THR A 22 13.92 -2.62 -1.56
N ALA A 23 14.59 -1.49 -1.38
CA ALA A 23 15.78 -1.07 -2.09
C ALA A 23 16.93 -0.89 -1.08
N GLN A 24 18.09 -1.43 -1.41
CA GLN A 24 19.27 -1.46 -0.56
C GLN A 24 20.47 -0.83 -1.26
N GLY A 25 21.15 0.05 -0.52
CA GLY A 25 22.41 0.67 -0.91
C GLY A 25 23.45 0.52 0.20
N ASN A 26 24.60 1.14 -0.02
CA ASN A 26 25.67 1.30 0.95
C ASN A 26 25.57 2.67 1.63
N LEU A 27 25.98 2.75 2.90
CA LEU A 27 26.15 4.02 3.63
C LEU A 27 27.34 4.83 3.11
N THR A 28 28.27 4.19 2.42
CA THR A 28 29.43 4.81 1.78
C THR A 28 29.49 4.38 0.30
N PRO A 29 28.68 4.97 -0.58
CA PRO A 29 28.73 4.72 -2.01
C PRO A 29 30.08 5.12 -2.61
N PRO A 30 30.43 4.63 -3.81
CA PRO A 30 31.50 5.25 -4.58
C PRO A 30 31.10 6.67 -4.99
N THR A 31 32.09 7.51 -5.32
CA THR A 31 31.83 8.87 -5.81
C THR A 31 32.25 9.03 -7.27
N ALA A 32 31.59 9.94 -7.99
CA ALA A 32 31.95 10.34 -9.35
C ALA A 32 31.99 11.88 -9.48
N ILE A 33 32.41 12.39 -10.62
CA ILE A 33 32.35 13.82 -10.93
C ILE A 33 31.28 14.02 -12.01
N PHE A 34 30.42 15.02 -11.84
CA PHE A 34 29.44 15.42 -12.86
C PHE A 34 30.11 15.57 -14.25
N PRO A 35 29.49 15.12 -15.36
CA PRO A 35 28.09 14.66 -15.51
C PRO A 35 27.86 13.16 -15.25
N ASP A 36 28.84 12.45 -14.70
CA ASP A 36 28.68 11.02 -14.41
C ASP A 36 27.66 10.80 -13.28
N THR A 37 27.03 9.63 -13.30
CA THR A 37 26.11 9.18 -12.24
C THR A 37 26.75 8.10 -11.39
N VAL A 38 26.28 7.95 -10.16
CA VAL A 38 26.74 6.91 -9.23
C VAL A 38 25.63 5.87 -9.05
N THR A 39 26.00 4.59 -9.13
CA THR A 39 25.12 3.49 -8.70
C THR A 39 25.51 3.06 -7.29
N ASN A 40 24.55 3.09 -6.37
CA ASN A 40 24.69 2.66 -4.99
C ASN A 40 23.71 1.52 -4.68
N GLY A 41 24.04 0.30 -5.09
CA GLY A 41 23.11 -0.83 -5.02
C GLY A 41 21.88 -0.57 -5.91
N ASP A 42 20.69 -0.54 -5.31
CA ASP A 42 19.43 -0.30 -6.01
C ASP A 42 19.16 1.19 -6.33
N PHE A 43 20.03 2.09 -5.86
CA PHE A 43 19.89 3.53 -6.02
C PHE A 43 20.77 4.05 -7.17
N LEU A 44 20.19 4.93 -7.99
CA LEU A 44 20.91 5.76 -8.96
C LEU A 44 20.98 7.19 -8.44
N ILE A 45 22.19 7.71 -8.29
CA ILE A 45 22.48 9.05 -7.79
C ILE A 45 22.98 9.92 -8.93
N SER A 46 22.43 11.11 -9.06
CA SER A 46 22.75 12.11 -10.08
C SER A 46 22.65 13.51 -9.48
N ALA A 47 23.28 14.53 -10.08
CA ALA A 47 23.14 15.89 -9.59
C ALA A 47 21.68 16.41 -9.63
N ASN A 48 21.34 17.33 -8.72
CA ASN A 48 20.06 18.06 -8.76
C ASN A 48 20.06 19.18 -9.82
N ASP A 49 21.19 19.85 -10.01
CA ASP A 49 21.48 20.92 -10.95
C ASP A 49 22.78 20.67 -11.72
N ASP A 50 23.11 21.54 -12.69
CA ASP A 50 24.31 21.44 -13.55
C ASP A 50 25.40 22.46 -13.14
N PRO A 51 26.16 22.25 -12.04
CA PRO A 51 27.39 22.98 -11.82
C PRO A 51 28.61 22.11 -12.17
N ASP A 52 29.52 22.69 -12.95
CA ASP A 52 30.80 22.07 -13.30
C ASP A 52 31.56 21.58 -12.05
N ASN A 53 31.97 20.30 -12.06
CA ASN A 53 32.81 19.63 -11.04
C ASN A 53 32.16 19.29 -9.70
N PHE A 54 30.83 19.11 -9.64
CA PHE A 54 30.20 18.52 -8.46
C PHE A 54 30.59 17.06 -8.25
N ILE A 55 30.78 16.68 -6.98
CA ILE A 55 30.98 15.29 -6.57
C ILE A 55 29.61 14.66 -6.44
N ILE A 56 29.42 13.49 -7.05
CA ILE A 56 28.18 12.70 -6.99
C ILE A 56 28.44 11.49 -6.09
N GLY A 57 27.45 11.12 -5.28
CA GLY A 57 27.51 10.08 -4.25
C GLY A 57 27.96 10.58 -2.88
N ASP A 58 28.03 11.88 -2.63
CA ASP A 58 28.43 12.42 -1.31
C ASP A 58 27.26 12.96 -0.48
N GLY A 59 26.04 12.95 -1.04
CA GLY A 59 24.82 13.37 -0.37
C GLY A 59 24.60 14.88 -0.32
N GLN A 60 25.27 15.66 -1.18
CA GLN A 60 25.06 17.10 -1.35
C GLN A 60 24.46 17.41 -2.71
N GLU A 61 23.40 18.21 -2.75
CA GLU A 61 22.78 18.69 -4.00
C GLU A 61 22.53 17.55 -5.03
N GLU A 62 21.95 16.44 -4.55
CA GLU A 62 21.81 15.20 -5.32
C GLU A 62 20.35 14.76 -5.47
N ASN A 63 20.06 14.17 -6.62
CA ASN A 63 18.85 13.39 -6.86
C ASN A 63 19.17 11.91 -6.70
N THR A 64 18.52 11.24 -5.76
CA THR A 64 18.58 9.78 -5.61
C THR A 64 17.29 9.15 -6.12
N ARG A 65 17.40 8.24 -7.09
CA ARG A 65 16.28 7.54 -7.73
C ARG A 65 16.37 6.04 -7.51
N TRP A 66 15.24 5.40 -7.26
CA TRP A 66 15.14 3.94 -7.17
C TRP A 66 13.74 3.49 -7.58
N THR A 67 13.55 2.18 -7.76
CA THR A 67 12.23 1.58 -8.01
C THR A 67 12.03 0.42 -7.06
N LEU A 68 10.89 0.41 -6.38
CA LEU A 68 10.48 -0.71 -5.55
C LEU A 68 9.66 -1.70 -6.37
N ASP A 69 10.11 -2.95 -6.40
CA ASP A 69 9.47 -4.06 -7.09
C ASP A 69 8.77 -5.02 -6.11
N PHE A 70 7.44 -5.02 -6.15
CA PHE A 70 6.59 -5.83 -5.28
C PHE A 70 6.27 -7.22 -5.87
N THR A 71 6.68 -7.50 -7.11
CA THR A 71 6.33 -8.75 -7.80
C THR A 71 6.93 -10.00 -7.15
N GLN A 72 7.95 -9.80 -6.32
CA GLN A 72 8.63 -10.85 -5.56
C GLN A 72 8.02 -11.10 -4.17
N ASP A 73 7.06 -10.27 -3.73
CA ASP A 73 6.42 -10.46 -2.43
C ASP A 73 5.57 -11.74 -2.42
N PRO A 74 5.64 -12.60 -1.38
CA PRO A 74 4.83 -13.82 -1.30
C PRO A 74 3.32 -13.59 -1.40
N ASN A 75 2.84 -12.42 -0.99
CA ASN A 75 1.43 -12.03 -1.04
C ASN A 75 1.06 -11.30 -2.34
N TRP A 76 1.98 -11.14 -3.30
CA TRP A 76 1.78 -10.44 -4.58
C TRP A 76 0.47 -10.85 -5.28
N VAL A 77 0.23 -12.16 -5.42
CA VAL A 77 -0.95 -12.72 -6.09
C VAL A 77 -2.25 -12.46 -5.30
N ALA A 78 -2.15 -12.33 -3.98
CA ALA A 78 -3.30 -12.17 -3.10
C ALA A 78 -3.69 -10.69 -2.89
N PHE A 79 -2.75 -9.77 -3.14
CA PHE A 79 -2.92 -8.34 -2.95
C PHE A 79 -3.90 -7.77 -3.98
N SER A 80 -4.97 -7.11 -3.50
CA SER A 80 -5.97 -6.49 -4.36
C SER A 80 -5.64 -5.04 -4.66
N THR A 81 -5.62 -4.66 -5.94
CA THR A 81 -5.49 -3.25 -6.34
C THR A 81 -6.83 -2.56 -6.58
N THR A 82 -7.94 -3.29 -6.40
CA THR A 82 -9.30 -2.73 -6.49
C THR A 82 -9.83 -2.26 -5.13
N GLU A 83 -9.24 -2.72 -4.04
CA GLU A 83 -9.51 -2.26 -2.68
C GLU A 83 -8.61 -1.05 -2.37
N LEU A 84 -9.13 -0.12 -1.57
CA LEU A 84 -8.34 1.02 -1.10
C LEU A 84 -7.26 0.55 -0.12
N LEU A 85 -6.11 1.21 -0.17
CA LEU A 85 -5.06 1.08 0.80
C LEU A 85 -5.54 1.61 2.15
N THR A 86 -5.28 0.83 3.20
CA THR A 86 -5.46 1.24 4.59
C THR A 86 -4.15 1.73 5.21
N SER A 87 -3.00 1.43 4.59
CA SER A 87 -1.67 1.90 4.97
C SER A 87 -0.73 1.92 3.75
N ALA A 88 0.15 2.90 3.68
CA ALA A 88 1.27 2.98 2.73
C ALA A 88 2.53 3.48 3.46
N LYS A 89 3.13 2.59 4.25
CA LYS A 89 4.22 2.94 5.16
C LYS A 89 5.58 2.87 4.46
N LEU A 90 6.22 4.02 4.28
CA LEU A 90 7.57 4.14 3.75
C LEU A 90 8.59 4.24 4.90
N THR A 91 9.59 3.39 4.91
CA THR A 91 10.77 3.48 5.78
C THR A 91 11.97 3.90 4.94
N LEU A 92 12.69 4.95 5.36
CA LEU A 92 13.91 5.43 4.69
C LEU A 92 15.05 5.46 5.69
N THR A 93 16.26 5.11 5.25
CA THR A 93 17.51 5.44 5.97
C THR A 93 18.27 6.48 5.17
N LEU A 94 18.50 7.63 5.81
CA LEU A 94 19.09 8.81 5.21
C LEU A 94 20.35 9.18 6.00
N THR A 95 21.43 9.52 5.31
CA THR A 95 22.56 10.25 5.89
C THR A 95 22.46 11.69 5.39
N THR A 96 22.03 12.58 6.27
CA THR A 96 21.80 13.99 5.95
C THR A 96 23.12 14.74 5.87
N CYS A 97 23.20 15.75 5.01
CA CYS A 97 24.32 16.67 4.95
C CYS A 97 23.93 18.05 5.50
N CYS A 98 23.75 19.03 4.62
CA CYS A 98 23.81 20.46 4.93
C CYS A 98 22.43 21.11 5.00
N ASN A 99 21.75 21.40 3.88
CA ASN A 99 20.49 22.16 3.83
C ASN A 99 19.28 21.25 3.71
N ILE A 100 19.16 20.29 4.62
CA ILE A 100 18.03 19.35 4.73
C ILE A 100 16.64 20.02 4.71
N GLU A 101 16.56 21.32 4.99
CA GLU A 101 15.31 22.09 4.95
C GLU A 101 14.72 22.26 3.54
N THR A 102 15.50 22.06 2.48
CA THR A 102 15.05 22.10 1.07
C THR A 102 14.76 20.72 0.49
N ASP A 103 15.12 19.65 1.19
CA ASP A 103 14.91 18.29 0.74
C ASP A 103 13.42 17.97 0.50
N GLU A 104 13.20 17.22 -0.56
CA GLU A 104 11.89 16.73 -0.96
C GLU A 104 11.93 15.23 -1.23
N PHE A 105 10.76 14.59 -1.14
CA PHE A 105 10.56 13.21 -1.58
C PHE A 105 9.39 13.16 -2.57
N ARG A 106 9.41 12.20 -3.50
CA ARG A 106 8.21 11.87 -4.28
C ARG A 106 8.16 10.42 -4.75
N ILE A 107 6.93 9.92 -4.88
CA ILE A 107 6.64 8.87 -5.87
C ILE A 107 6.62 9.54 -7.25
N GLN A 108 7.32 8.98 -8.23
CA GLN A 108 7.42 9.60 -9.55
C GLN A 108 6.02 9.79 -10.16
N THR A 109 5.81 10.92 -10.84
CA THR A 109 4.52 11.39 -11.42
C THR A 109 3.49 11.93 -10.42
N LEU A 110 3.74 11.79 -9.12
CA LEU A 110 2.96 12.49 -8.08
C LEU A 110 3.69 13.78 -7.65
N PRO A 111 2.99 14.75 -7.03
CA PRO A 111 3.61 15.94 -6.47
C PRO A 111 4.70 15.61 -5.44
N SER A 112 5.74 16.43 -5.36
CA SER A 112 6.72 16.34 -4.27
C SER A 112 6.07 16.60 -2.92
N ILE A 113 6.63 15.96 -1.89
CA ILE A 113 6.27 16.20 -0.50
C ILE A 113 7.48 16.80 0.23
N ALA A 114 7.21 17.88 0.94
CA ALA A 114 8.10 18.51 1.91
C ALA A 114 7.48 18.27 3.29
N THR A 115 8.21 17.63 4.19
CA THR A 115 7.69 17.25 5.52
C THR A 115 8.71 17.46 6.62
N PRO A 116 8.30 17.90 7.82
CA PRO A 116 9.20 18.01 8.97
C PRO A 116 9.93 16.70 9.29
N SER A 117 9.33 15.53 9.02
CA SER A 117 9.99 14.23 9.25
C SER A 117 11.27 14.03 8.44
N ILE A 118 11.44 14.78 7.34
CA ILE A 118 12.67 14.86 6.55
C ILE A 118 13.43 16.15 6.93
N GLN A 119 12.77 17.29 6.83
CA GLN A 119 13.39 18.62 6.89
C GLN A 119 13.84 19.07 8.29
N SER A 120 13.54 18.28 9.34
CA SER A 120 14.02 18.54 10.71
C SER A 120 15.07 17.55 11.19
N LEU A 121 15.55 16.67 10.32
CA LEU A 121 16.56 15.69 10.69
C LEU A 121 17.89 16.36 11.06
N PRO A 122 18.55 15.94 12.16
CA PRO A 122 19.88 16.42 12.47
C PRO A 122 20.86 16.21 11.32
N ARG A 123 21.65 17.25 11.03
CA ARG A 123 22.67 17.28 9.96
C ARG A 123 23.83 16.32 10.24
N ASN A 124 24.45 15.79 9.19
CA ASN A 124 25.60 14.88 9.26
C ASN A 124 25.33 13.63 10.12
N THR A 125 24.09 13.14 10.12
CA THR A 125 23.72 11.94 10.86
C THR A 125 22.95 10.97 9.99
N THR A 126 23.23 9.68 10.18
CA THR A 126 22.42 8.61 9.60
C THR A 126 21.23 8.32 10.50
N GLN A 127 20.02 8.40 9.96
CA GLN A 127 18.78 8.11 10.68
C GLN A 127 17.81 7.32 9.82
N THR A 128 17.01 6.49 10.48
CA THR A 128 15.88 5.80 9.86
C THR A 128 14.59 6.52 10.26
N ILE A 129 13.81 6.92 9.26
CA ILE A 129 12.50 7.54 9.43
C ILE A 129 11.40 6.68 8.83
N GLU A 130 10.18 6.90 9.31
CA GLU A 130 8.97 6.29 8.76
C GLU A 130 7.99 7.39 8.36
N LEU A 131 7.37 7.25 7.18
CA LEU A 131 6.35 8.13 6.64
C LEU A 131 5.12 7.30 6.29
N GLU A 132 3.94 7.75 6.73
CA GLU A 132 2.68 7.26 6.20
C GLU A 132 2.36 8.06 4.93
N LEU A 133 2.49 7.42 3.76
CA LEU A 133 2.31 8.11 2.48
C LEU A 133 0.85 8.49 2.23
N LEU A 134 -0.12 7.86 2.91
CA LEU A 134 -1.52 8.24 2.85
C LEU A 134 -1.82 9.59 3.53
N ASP A 135 -0.89 10.16 4.31
CA ASP A 135 -1.01 11.53 4.82
C ASP A 135 -0.78 12.58 3.73
N PHE A 136 -0.20 12.19 2.58
CA PHE A 136 0.19 13.10 1.50
C PHE A 136 -0.43 12.75 0.14
N TYR A 137 -0.63 11.47 -0.14
CA TYR A 137 -1.19 10.96 -1.39
C TYR A 137 -2.47 10.20 -1.13
N SER A 138 -3.42 10.23 -2.07
CA SER A 138 -4.58 9.35 -1.96
C SER A 138 -4.18 7.90 -2.24
N SER A 139 -4.92 6.93 -1.68
CA SER A 139 -4.75 5.53 -2.04
C SER A 139 -4.87 5.30 -3.55
N SER A 140 -5.77 6.01 -4.23
CA SER A 140 -5.95 5.91 -5.68
C SER A 140 -4.74 6.43 -6.46
N ASP A 141 -4.02 7.43 -5.96
CA ASP A 141 -2.80 7.94 -6.61
C ASP A 141 -1.69 6.90 -6.54
N ILE A 142 -1.44 6.35 -5.34
CA ILE A 142 -0.42 5.32 -5.13
C ILE A 142 -0.73 4.05 -5.94
N LEU A 143 -1.97 3.54 -5.86
CA LEU A 143 -2.40 2.40 -6.66
C LEU A 143 -2.40 2.71 -8.16
N GLY A 144 -2.68 3.96 -8.54
CA GLY A 144 -2.60 4.43 -9.91
C GLY A 144 -1.18 4.36 -10.48
N VAL A 145 -0.15 4.66 -9.68
CA VAL A 145 1.26 4.46 -10.04
C VAL A 145 1.60 2.98 -10.05
N PHE A 146 1.24 2.25 -8.99
CA PHE A 146 1.51 0.81 -8.81
C PHE A 146 0.99 -0.04 -9.99
N ASN A 147 -0.17 0.31 -10.55
CA ASN A 147 -0.77 -0.43 -11.66
C ASN A 147 -0.19 -0.08 -13.05
N ARG A 148 0.72 0.90 -13.17
CA ARG A 148 1.38 1.24 -14.44
C ARG A 148 2.48 0.22 -14.76
N ASN A 149 2.89 0.16 -16.04
CA ASN A 149 4.05 -0.62 -16.52
C ASN A 149 4.08 -2.10 -16.07
N SER A 150 3.05 -2.87 -16.39
CA SER A 150 2.88 -4.29 -16.02
C SER A 150 2.52 -4.55 -14.55
N GLY A 151 2.41 -3.50 -13.73
CA GLY A 151 1.98 -3.58 -12.34
C GLY A 151 3.11 -3.93 -11.37
N GLY A 152 3.06 -3.37 -10.16
CA GLY A 152 3.93 -3.76 -9.05
C GLY A 152 5.23 -2.99 -8.91
N LEU A 153 5.43 -1.96 -9.72
CA LEU A 153 6.62 -1.10 -9.66
C LEU A 153 6.25 0.30 -9.17
N ILE A 154 6.92 0.78 -8.13
CA ILE A 154 6.78 2.16 -7.64
C ILE A 154 8.14 2.87 -7.75
N PRO A 155 8.35 3.68 -8.80
CA PRO A 155 9.53 4.53 -8.91
C PRO A 155 9.46 5.71 -7.93
N MET A 156 10.58 6.03 -7.32
CA MET A 156 10.71 7.04 -6.28
C MET A 156 11.90 7.97 -6.55
N THR A 157 11.85 9.16 -5.97
CA THR A 157 12.96 10.10 -5.98
C THR A 157 13.05 10.83 -4.65
N TYR A 158 14.26 10.98 -4.14
CA TYR A 158 14.61 11.87 -3.05
C TYR A 158 15.52 12.97 -3.62
N PHE A 159 15.35 14.20 -3.14
CA PHE A 159 16.01 15.39 -3.64
C PHE A 159 16.88 16.03 -2.57
N ASP A 160 18.01 16.56 -3.03
CA ASP A 160 18.87 17.55 -2.38
C ASP A 160 19.91 16.96 -1.42
N ASP A 161 19.87 17.29 -0.12
CA ASP A 161 21.02 17.19 0.78
C ASP A 161 20.98 15.96 1.70
N ALA A 162 20.68 14.79 1.13
CA ALA A 162 20.87 13.52 1.82
C ALA A 162 21.19 12.34 0.91
N LEU A 163 22.06 11.46 1.42
CA LEU A 163 22.29 10.14 0.84
C LEU A 163 21.21 9.15 1.33
N VAL A 164 20.47 8.54 0.39
CA VAL A 164 19.57 7.43 0.67
C VAL A 164 20.33 6.11 0.60
N SER A 165 20.31 5.33 1.69
CA SER A 165 20.98 4.02 1.73
C SER A 165 20.02 2.84 1.90
N PHE A 166 18.76 3.10 2.23
CA PHE A 166 17.71 2.09 2.39
C PHE A 166 16.34 2.71 2.15
N ALA A 167 15.47 1.97 1.46
CA ALA A 167 14.07 2.30 1.34
C ALA A 167 13.23 1.03 1.38
N ARG A 168 12.14 1.03 2.16
CA ARG A 168 11.15 -0.04 2.17
C ARG A 168 9.75 0.55 2.16
N LEU A 169 8.90 0.14 1.24
CA LEU A 169 7.49 0.51 1.23
C LEU A 169 6.66 -0.73 1.52
N GLU A 170 5.76 -0.61 2.49
CA GLU A 170 4.75 -1.59 2.81
C GLU A 170 3.37 -1.04 2.45
N LEU A 171 2.62 -1.77 1.62
CA LEU A 171 1.27 -1.43 1.23
C LEU A 171 0.31 -2.44 1.85
N SER A 172 -0.73 -1.95 2.52
CA SER A 172 -1.75 -2.79 3.14
C SER A 172 -3.15 -2.40 2.69
N ASN A 173 -4.02 -3.39 2.52
CA ASN A 173 -5.46 -3.19 2.35
C ASN A 173 -6.23 -4.17 3.23
N ASP A 174 -7.48 -3.83 3.52
CA ASP A 174 -8.40 -4.72 4.21
C ASP A 174 -9.22 -5.50 3.18
N ARG A 175 -9.04 -6.82 3.15
CA ARG A 175 -9.88 -7.68 2.32
C ARG A 175 -11.19 -7.96 3.05
N SER A 176 -12.26 -7.38 2.55
CA SER A 176 -13.62 -7.76 2.91
C SER A 176 -14.01 -9.00 2.10
N GLN A 177 -14.04 -10.19 2.70
CA GLN A 177 -14.77 -11.29 2.06
C GLN A 177 -16.26 -11.10 2.30
N SER A 178 -17.04 -10.94 1.24
CA SER A 178 -18.51 -10.99 1.34
C SER A 178 -18.92 -12.43 1.66
N VAL A 179 -19.50 -12.64 2.85
CA VAL A 179 -20.15 -13.91 3.19
C VAL A 179 -21.43 -14.02 2.35
N PRO A 180 -21.68 -15.14 1.64
CA PRO A 180 -22.95 -15.33 0.94
C PRO A 180 -24.10 -15.30 1.95
N GLU A 181 -25.10 -14.45 1.73
CA GLU A 181 -26.30 -14.49 2.56
C GLU A 181 -26.98 -15.86 2.41
N PRO A 182 -27.46 -16.48 3.51
CA PRO A 182 -28.16 -17.76 3.42
C PRO A 182 -29.40 -17.59 2.56
N SER A 183 -29.47 -18.33 1.45
CA SER A 183 -30.65 -18.38 0.59
C SER A 183 -31.84 -18.92 1.40
N LEU A 184 -32.82 -18.08 1.70
CA LEU A 184 -34.08 -18.52 2.30
C LEU A 184 -34.85 -19.37 1.27
N ILE A 185 -34.70 -20.68 1.32
CA ILE A 185 -35.56 -21.61 0.59
C ILE A 185 -36.93 -21.59 1.28
N LEU A 186 -37.89 -20.82 0.75
CA LEU A 186 -39.29 -20.92 1.14
C LEU A 186 -39.87 -22.24 0.61
N GLY A 187 -39.89 -23.27 1.46
CA GLY A 187 -40.68 -24.48 1.22
C GLY A 187 -42.16 -24.19 1.45
N ILE A 188 -42.96 -24.17 0.37
CA ILE A 188 -44.42 -24.12 0.47
C ILE A 188 -44.91 -25.50 0.92
N VAL A 189 -45.43 -25.62 2.15
CA VAL A 189 -46.10 -26.82 2.62
C VAL A 189 -47.58 -26.74 2.24
N THR A 190 -47.98 -27.47 1.20
CA THR A 190 -49.39 -27.74 0.88
C THR A 190 -49.93 -28.81 1.84
N MET A 191 -50.75 -28.39 2.81
CA MET A 191 -51.41 -29.31 3.72
C MET A 191 -52.81 -29.65 3.21
N GLY A 192 -52.94 -30.82 2.57
CA GLY A 192 -54.22 -31.43 2.27
C GLY A 192 -54.87 -31.97 3.55
N ALA A 193 -56.12 -31.61 3.80
CA ALA A 193 -56.91 -32.18 4.88
C ALA A 193 -57.86 -33.24 4.31
N ILE A 194 -57.53 -34.50 4.55
CA ILE A 194 -58.44 -35.65 4.50
C ILE A 194 -59.14 -35.71 5.86
N GLY A 195 -60.47 -35.75 5.87
CA GLY A 195 -61.28 -35.97 7.07
C GLY A 195 -62.53 -36.78 6.74
N SER A 196 -62.58 -38.02 7.21
CA SER A 196 -63.58 -39.03 6.87
C SER A 196 -64.56 -39.30 8.02
N PHE A 197 -65.82 -39.58 7.65
CA PHE A 197 -66.89 -40.35 8.34
C PHE A 197 -67.45 -39.90 9.70
N ALA A 198 -68.78 -39.71 9.80
CA ALA A 198 -69.74 -40.80 10.12
C ALA A 198 -71.19 -40.31 10.42
N THR A 199 -72.15 -40.89 9.70
CA THR A 199 -73.49 -41.38 10.12
C THR A 199 -74.59 -40.44 10.64
N ARG A 200 -75.73 -40.38 9.90
CA ARG A 200 -77.03 -40.77 10.48
C ARG A 200 -78.04 -41.23 9.43
N ARG A 201 -78.49 -42.46 9.62
CA ARG A 201 -79.61 -43.15 8.96
C ARG A 201 -80.92 -42.68 9.61
N ASN A 202 -81.96 -42.41 8.83
CA ASN A 202 -83.33 -42.86 9.13
C ASN A 202 -84.27 -42.66 7.93
N GLU A 203 -85.05 -43.71 7.71
CA GLU A 203 -86.10 -43.93 6.72
C GLU A 203 -87.32 -43.02 6.93
N LYS A 204 -88.09 -42.74 5.86
CA LYS A 204 -89.47 -43.23 5.72
C LYS A 204 -90.16 -42.73 4.42
N VAL A 205 -90.75 -43.73 3.74
CA VAL A 205 -91.87 -43.77 2.78
C VAL A 205 -91.73 -42.97 1.48
#